data_AF-A0A0S8J6S9-F1
#
_entry.id   AF-A0A0S8J6S9-F1
#
_cell.length_a   1.000
_cell.length_b   1.000
_cell.length_c   1.000
_cell.angle_alpha   90.00
_cell.angle_beta   90.00
_cell.angle_gamma   90.00
#
_symmetry.space_group_name_H-M   'P 1'
#
loop_
_entity.id
_entity.type
_entity.pdbx_description
1 polymer ?
#
loop_
_entity_poly.entity_id
_entity_poly.type
_entity_poly.pdbx_seq_one_letter_code
_entity_poly.pdbx_strand_id
1 'polypeptide(L)'
;WNYPRDGRFKRLSSKSDPWFYVDEERWDIKAPDKWQHFTGCYVSQKLLSKHMNKYLSAFLILSAGLYKEYEDAYREGWSARDLAVDALGILSAMYNSSSAKVLCTYDREKIMLNLVFPLK
;
A
#
# COMPACT_ATOMS: atom_id res chain seq x y z
N TRP A 1 23.91 -6.51 -5.51
CA TRP A 1 23.89 -6.11 -4.10
C TRP A 1 24.13 -4.61 -3.87
N ASN A 2 24.25 -3.75 -4.91
CA ASN A 2 24.46 -2.30 -4.74
C ASN A 2 23.54 -1.47 -5.67
N TYR A 3 22.27 -1.37 -5.33
CA TYR A 3 21.37 -0.30 -5.79
C TYR A 3 20.66 0.20 -4.52
N PRO A 4 20.47 1.51 -4.29
CA PRO A 4 19.56 1.92 -3.24
C PRO A 4 18.17 1.46 -3.66
N ARG A 5 17.65 0.43 -2.99
CA ARG A 5 16.25 0.06 -3.08
C ARG A 5 15.55 1.03 -2.15
N ASP A 6 14.96 2.09 -2.70
CA ASP A 6 14.00 3.04 -2.08
C ASP A 6 14.35 3.87 -0.81
N GLY A 7 15.39 3.55 -0.03
CA GLY A 7 15.66 4.22 1.25
C GLY A 7 15.96 5.74 1.23
N ARG A 8 16.31 6.32 0.07
CA ARG A 8 16.46 7.79 -0.06
C ARG A 8 15.11 8.53 -0.08
N PHE A 9 14.04 7.88 -0.49
CA PHE A 9 12.72 8.50 -0.65
C PHE A 9 11.98 8.63 0.69
N LYS A 10 12.31 7.81 1.70
CA LYS A 10 11.66 7.82 3.03
C LYS A 10 12.05 9.02 3.93
N ARG A 11 13.00 9.89 3.53
CA ARG A 11 13.55 11.00 4.36
C ARG A 11 13.33 12.42 3.82
N LEU A 12 12.58 12.59 2.73
CA LEU A 12 12.44 13.90 2.08
C LEU A 12 11.30 14.74 2.69
N SER A 13 11.40 16.07 2.60
CA SER A 13 10.39 17.04 3.09
C SER A 13 9.11 17.02 2.24
N SER A 14 7.93 17.43 2.73
CA SER A 14 6.63 17.33 2.01
C SER A 14 6.54 17.97 0.61
N LYS A 15 7.46 18.87 0.22
CA LYS A 15 7.61 19.42 -1.16
C LYS A 15 8.52 18.59 -2.08
N SER A 16 9.19 17.60 -1.50
CA SER A 16 10.20 16.70 -2.07
C SER A 16 9.90 15.24 -1.70
N ASP A 17 8.75 15.00 -1.07
CA ASP A 17 8.27 13.74 -0.52
C ASP A 17 7.11 13.29 -1.41
N PRO A 18 7.43 12.49 -2.42
CA PRO A 18 6.44 11.93 -3.28
C PRO A 18 5.90 10.74 -2.46
N TRP A 19 4.60 10.68 -2.17
CA TRP A 19 3.91 9.45 -1.71
C TRP A 19 4.01 8.27 -2.73
N PHE A 20 5.09 8.22 -3.51
CA PHE A 20 5.17 8.08 -4.95
C PHE A 20 6.62 7.79 -5.33
N TYR A 21 7.03 6.55 -5.09
CA TYR A 21 8.02 6.04 -6.00
C TYR A 21 7.26 5.54 -7.22
N VAL A 22 7.26 6.36 -8.27
CA VAL A 22 6.93 5.94 -9.63
C VAL A 22 8.26 5.93 -10.36
N ASP A 23 8.69 4.76 -10.80
CA ASP A 23 9.90 4.61 -11.61
C ASP A 23 9.75 5.47 -12.86
N GLU A 24 10.40 6.64 -12.93
CA GLU A 24 10.19 7.60 -14.02
C GLU A 24 10.49 7.01 -15.41
N GLU A 25 11.33 5.98 -15.48
CA GLU A 25 11.66 5.26 -16.72
C GLU A 25 10.62 4.20 -17.09
N ARG A 26 9.84 3.71 -16.13
CA ARG A 26 8.96 2.52 -16.26
C ARG A 26 7.60 2.70 -15.58
N TRP A 27 7.15 3.93 -15.47
CA TRP A 27 5.94 4.31 -14.75
C TRP A 27 4.67 3.68 -15.34
N ASP A 28 4.70 3.35 -16.62
CA ASP A 28 3.63 2.68 -17.36
C ASP A 28 3.45 1.19 -17.00
N ILE A 29 4.49 0.55 -16.46
CA ILE A 29 4.48 -0.88 -16.12
C ILE A 29 4.64 -1.17 -14.62
N LYS A 30 5.08 -0.19 -13.81
CA LYS A 30 5.23 -0.35 -12.36
C LYS A 30 4.15 0.39 -11.61
N ALA A 31 3.32 -0.38 -10.91
CA ALA A 31 2.40 0.13 -9.92
C ALA A 31 3.17 0.93 -8.84
N PRO A 32 2.62 2.06 -8.38
CA PRO A 32 3.27 2.80 -7.32
C PRO A 32 3.35 2.03 -6.00
N ASP A 33 4.40 2.27 -5.23
CA ASP A 33 4.69 1.55 -3.98
C ASP A 33 3.49 1.50 -3.00
N LYS A 34 2.87 2.65 -2.69
CA LYS A 34 1.70 2.69 -1.80
C LYS A 34 0.49 1.95 -2.36
N TRP A 35 0.33 1.91 -3.68
CA TRP A 35 -0.73 1.10 -4.30
C TRP A 35 -0.46 -0.40 -4.12
N GLN A 36 0.79 -0.83 -4.16
CA GLN A 36 1.18 -2.22 -3.91
C GLN A 36 0.89 -2.62 -2.45
N HIS A 37 1.22 -1.76 -1.48
CA HIS A 37 0.84 -1.94 -0.07
C HIS A 37 -0.67 -2.10 0.10
N PHE A 38 -1.45 -1.16 -0.45
CA PHE A 38 -2.91 -1.19 -0.37
C PHE A 38 -3.51 -2.46 -0.99
N THR A 39 -3.15 -2.73 -2.25
CA THR A 39 -3.74 -3.84 -3.01
C THR A 39 -3.29 -5.19 -2.50
N GLY A 40 -2.01 -5.33 -2.11
CA GLY A 40 -1.48 -6.54 -1.51
C GLY A 40 -2.24 -6.90 -0.24
N CYS A 41 -2.43 -5.94 0.66
CA CYS A 41 -3.22 -6.12 1.88
C CYS A 41 -4.71 -6.38 1.59
N TYR A 42 -5.34 -5.64 0.68
CA TYR A 42 -6.74 -5.82 0.28
C TYR A 42 -7.00 -7.22 -0.30
N VAL A 43 -6.22 -7.64 -1.30
CA VAL A 43 -6.40 -8.92 -1.98
C VAL A 43 -6.09 -10.07 -1.03
N SER A 44 -4.99 -9.98 -0.26
CA SER A 44 -4.65 -11.00 0.73
C SER A 44 -5.78 -11.18 1.74
N GLN A 45 -6.33 -10.09 2.27
CA GLN A 45 -7.43 -10.15 3.23
C GLN A 45 -8.69 -10.74 2.61
N LYS A 46 -9.02 -10.34 1.38
CA LYS A 46 -10.19 -10.85 0.65
C LYS A 46 -10.09 -12.34 0.32
N LEU A 47 -8.89 -12.87 0.11
CA LEU A 47 -8.66 -14.28 -0.20
C LEU A 47 -8.55 -15.12 1.08
N LEU A 48 -7.71 -14.72 2.03
CA LEU A 48 -7.47 -15.47 3.27
C LEU A 48 -8.73 -15.54 4.14
N SER A 49 -9.53 -14.47 4.22
CA SER A 49 -10.79 -14.47 4.97
C SER A 49 -11.87 -15.43 4.43
N LYS A 50 -11.67 -16.03 3.24
CA LYS A 50 -12.53 -17.13 2.75
C LYS A 50 -12.21 -18.47 3.41
N HIS A 51 -11.00 -18.62 3.94
CA HIS A 51 -10.49 -19.86 4.52
C HIS A 51 -10.28 -19.78 6.04
N MET A 52 -10.37 -18.58 6.63
CA MET A 52 -10.24 -18.37 8.07
C MET A 52 -11.07 -17.18 8.54
N ASN A 53 -11.19 -17.02 9.87
CA ASN A 53 -11.87 -15.87 10.46
C ASN A 53 -11.29 -14.54 9.93
N LYS A 54 -12.15 -13.62 9.48
CA LYS A 54 -11.72 -12.33 8.90
C LYS A 54 -10.82 -11.50 9.82
N TYR A 55 -11.02 -11.56 11.14
CA TYR A 55 -10.19 -10.84 12.11
C TYR A 55 -8.84 -11.52 12.27
N LEU A 56 -8.78 -12.86 12.25
CA LEU A 56 -7.52 -13.60 12.27
C LEU A 56 -6.70 -13.33 10.99
N SER A 57 -7.36 -13.35 9.83
CA SER A 57 -6.73 -12.97 8.55
C SER A 57 -6.17 -11.54 8.60
N ALA A 58 -6.95 -10.59 9.12
CA ALA A 58 -6.52 -9.20 9.24
C ALA A 58 -5.30 -9.05 10.15
N PHE A 59 -5.30 -9.75 11.29
CA PHE A 59 -4.17 -9.80 12.21
C PHE A 59 -2.91 -10.32 11.52
N LEU A 60 -3.00 -11.47 10.83
CA LEU A 60 -1.84 -12.08 10.16
C LEU A 60 -1.23 -11.17 9.09
N ILE A 61 -2.07 -10.52 8.29
CA ILE A 61 -1.61 -9.60 7.24
C ILE A 61 -0.96 -8.36 7.86
N LEU A 62 -1.57 -7.77 8.90
CA LEU A 62 -1.00 -6.62 9.59
C LEU A 62 0.34 -6.97 10.26
N SER A 63 0.43 -8.16 10.88
CA SER A 63 1.69 -8.66 11.45
C SER A 63 2.78 -8.84 10.38
N ALA A 64 2.42 -9.33 9.19
CA ALA A 64 3.35 -9.44 8.07
C ALA A 64 3.84 -8.05 7.59
N GLY A 65 2.94 -7.06 7.49
CA GLY A 65 3.31 -5.67 7.17
C GLY A 65 4.23 -5.05 8.22
N LEU A 66 3.92 -5.23 9.51
CA LEU A 66 4.78 -4.79 10.62
C LEU A 66 6.16 -5.45 10.60
N TYR A 67 6.23 -6.75 10.31
CA TYR A 67 7.50 -7.46 10.21
C TYR A 67 8.34 -6.93 9.04
N LYS A 68 7.72 -6.68 7.88
CA LYS A 68 8.37 -6.05 6.73
C LYS A 68 8.90 -4.66 7.09
N GLU A 69 8.08 -3.82 7.73
CA GLU A 69 8.50 -2.48 8.15
C GLU A 69 9.61 -2.51 9.21
N TYR A 70 9.66 -3.53 10.06
CA TYR A 70 10.76 -3.73 10.99
C TYR A 70 12.09 -4.04 10.26
N GLU A 71 12.06 -4.90 9.25
CA GLU A 71 13.23 -5.17 8.40
C GLU A 71 13.67 -3.91 7.65
N ASP A 72 12.72 -3.19 7.06
CA ASP A 72 12.97 -1.93 6.34
C ASP A 72 13.51 -0.85 7.28
N ALA A 73 13.02 -0.75 8.51
CA ALA A 73 13.48 0.23 9.47
C ALA A 73 14.93 0.03 9.90
N TYR A 74 15.39 -1.23 9.98
CA TYR A 74 16.78 -1.55 10.26
C TYR A 74 17.72 -1.08 9.13
N ARG A 75 17.24 -1.02 7.90
CA ARG A 75 18.07 -0.72 6.71
C ARG A 75 17.92 0.72 6.21
N GLU A 76 16.70 1.24 6.20
CA GLU A 76 16.29 2.39 5.39
C GLU A 76 15.40 3.37 6.15
N GLY A 77 14.69 2.91 7.18
CA GLY A 77 13.85 3.72 8.05
C GLY A 77 12.39 3.30 8.03
N TRP A 78 11.72 3.50 9.17
CA TRP A 78 10.34 3.09 9.40
C TRP A 78 9.35 4.02 8.69
N SER A 79 8.34 3.46 8.02
CA SER A 79 7.30 4.21 7.34
C SER A 79 5.94 4.00 8.00
N ALA A 80 5.55 4.94 8.87
CA ALA A 80 4.20 4.93 9.46
C ALA A 80 3.09 5.02 8.41
N ARG A 81 3.42 5.52 7.21
CA ARG A 81 2.48 5.66 6.10
C ARG A 81 2.21 4.32 5.42
N ASP A 82 3.23 3.47 5.28
CA ASP A 82 3.05 2.13 4.72
C ASP A 82 2.10 1.31 5.58
N LEU A 83 2.27 1.38 6.90
CA LEU A 83 1.33 0.75 7.84
C LEU A 83 -0.07 1.32 7.77
N ALA A 84 -0.22 2.63 7.58
CA ALA A 84 -1.53 3.26 7.41
C ALA A 84 -2.22 2.74 6.14
N VAL A 85 -1.47 2.60 5.05
CA VAL A 85 -2.00 2.11 3.77
C VAL A 85 -2.30 0.60 3.81
N ASP A 86 -1.48 -0.19 4.49
CA ASP A 86 -1.74 -1.60 4.77
C ASP A 86 -3.05 -1.76 5.56
N ALA A 87 -3.22 -0.98 6.63
CA ALA A 87 -4.45 -0.97 7.43
C ALA A 87 -5.66 -0.55 6.59
N LEU A 88 -5.54 0.48 5.74
CA LEU A 88 -6.61 0.89 4.82
C LEU A 88 -6.98 -0.22 3.84
N GLY A 89 -6.00 -0.97 3.32
CA GLY A 89 -6.24 -2.14 2.45
C GLY A 89 -7.03 -3.25 3.15
N ILE A 90 -6.61 -3.59 4.37
CA ILE A 90 -7.28 -4.59 5.22
C ILE A 90 -8.71 -4.16 5.55
N LEU A 91 -8.89 -2.94 6.06
CA LEU A 91 -10.21 -2.40 6.42
C LEU A 91 -11.10 -2.33 5.19
N SER A 92 -10.57 -1.87 4.06
CA SER A 92 -11.31 -1.87 2.79
C SER A 92 -11.78 -3.28 2.45
N ALA A 93 -10.95 -4.31 2.54
CA ALA A 93 -11.40 -5.68 2.26
C ALA A 93 -12.44 -6.20 3.27
N MET A 94 -12.36 -5.78 4.53
CA MET A 94 -13.30 -6.17 5.59
C MET A 94 -14.68 -5.50 5.46
N TYR A 95 -14.72 -4.24 5.01
CA TYR A 95 -15.92 -3.41 4.97
C TYR A 95 -16.47 -3.16 3.57
N ASN A 96 -15.76 -3.57 2.51
CA ASN A 96 -16.21 -3.38 1.14
C ASN A 96 -17.45 -4.23 0.86
N SER A 97 -18.60 -3.62 1.11
CA SER A 97 -19.93 -4.10 0.77
C SER A 97 -20.18 -3.93 -0.73
N SER A 98 -19.40 -4.61 -1.57
CA SER A 98 -19.62 -4.78 -3.04
C SER A 98 -19.77 -3.52 -3.91
N SER A 99 -19.88 -2.32 -3.36
CA SER A 99 -20.14 -1.08 -4.09
C SER A 99 -18.93 -0.17 -4.15
N ALA A 100 -18.16 0.01 -3.07
CA ALA A 100 -16.98 0.88 -3.12
C ALA A 100 -15.85 0.27 -3.97
N LYS A 101 -15.45 0.95 -5.04
CA LYS A 101 -14.29 0.61 -5.88
C LYS A 101 -13.15 1.55 -5.52
N VAL A 102 -11.97 1.02 -5.24
CA VAL A 102 -10.77 1.85 -5.03
C VAL A 102 -10.04 1.96 -6.36
N LEU A 103 -9.84 3.19 -6.84
CA LEU A 103 -9.18 3.50 -8.09
C LEU A 103 -7.82 4.13 -7.83
N CYS A 104 -6.79 3.37 -8.19
CA CYS A 104 -5.43 3.81 -8.48
C CYS A 104 -5.30 4.74 -9.69
N THR A 105 -5.39 6.07 -9.58
CA THR A 105 -4.99 6.93 -10.71
C THR A 105 -3.63 7.53 -10.44
N TYR A 106 -2.67 7.37 -11.34
CA TYR A 106 -1.37 8.00 -11.21
C TYR A 106 -0.81 8.45 -12.56
N ASP A 107 -0.01 9.51 -12.54
CA ASP A 107 0.76 10.10 -13.61
C ASP A 107 2.21 10.32 -13.11
N ARG A 108 3.04 11.01 -13.89
CA ARG A 108 4.47 11.22 -13.56
C ARG A 108 4.69 12.14 -12.34
N GLU A 109 3.67 12.86 -11.91
CA GLU A 109 3.70 13.81 -10.81
C GLU A 109 2.73 13.41 -9.67
N LYS A 110 1.58 12.78 -10.01
CA LYS A 110 0.43 12.52 -9.13
C LYS A 110 -0.07 11.03 -9.08
N ILE A 111 -0.63 10.56 -7.97
CA ILE A 111 -1.01 9.21 -7.49
C ILE A 111 -2.08 9.66 -6.53
N MET A 112 -3.29 9.50 -7.00
CA MET A 112 -4.47 9.75 -6.24
C MET A 112 -5.12 8.40 -6.04
N LEU A 113 -5.17 7.99 -4.78
CA LEU A 113 -6.03 6.91 -4.35
C LEU A 113 -7.44 7.47 -4.27
N ASN A 114 -8.22 7.25 -5.33
CA ASN A 114 -9.60 7.71 -5.40
C ASN A 114 -10.53 6.60 -4.91
N LEU A 115 -11.33 6.90 -3.90
CA LEU A 115 -12.47 6.06 -3.53
C LEU A 115 -13.63 6.40 -4.46
N VAL A 116 -13.99 5.47 -5.34
CA VAL A 116 -15.10 5.62 -6.27
C VAL A 116 -16.29 4.85 -5.71
N PHE A 117 -17.33 5.59 -5.34
CA PHE A 117 -18.64 5.02 -5.05
C PHE A 117 -19.45 5.03 -6.35
N PRO A 118 -19.99 3.89 -6.81
CA PRO A 118 -20.93 3.88 -7.91
C PRO A 118 -22.16 4.67 -7.46
N LEU A 119 -22.43 5.76 -8.16
CA LEU A 119 -23.71 6.45 -8.07
C LEU A 119 -24.79 5.44 -8.49
N LYS A 120 -25.78 5.24 -7.61
CA LYS A 120 -26.96 4.42 -7.91
C LYS A 120 -27.86 5.15 -8.90
#